data_AF-A0A933ERM7-F1
#
_entry.id   AF-A0A933ERM7-F1
#
_cell.length_a   1.000
_cell.length_b   1.000
_cell.length_c   1.000
_cell.angle_alpha   90.00
_cell.angle_beta   90.00
_cell.angle_gamma   90.00
#
_symmetry.space_group_name_H-M   'P 1'
#
loop_
_entity.id
_entity.type
_entity.pdbx_description
1 polymer ?
#
loop_
_entity_poly.entity_id
_entity_poly.type
_entity_poly.pdbx_seq_one_letter_code
_entity_poly.pdbx_strand_id
1 'polypeptide(L)' 'TEIVEYVPDEKVVWVAHSKAGDIEVRYDFQETAQGTKVTHSLVSPAFDDEQAYQRSYRNNVRELANLKKLMEGGQ' A
#
# COMPACT_ATOMS: atom_id res chain seq x y z
N THR A 1 -12.96 -1.09 -5.20
CA THR A 1 -12.17 -0.52 -4.10
C THR A 1 -13.08 0.27 -3.21
N GLU A 2 -12.93 0.11 -1.90
CA GLU A 2 -13.75 0.77 -0.87
C GLU A 2 -12.82 1.39 0.18
N ILE A 3 -12.96 2.67 0.49
CA ILE A 3 -12.20 3.31 1.57
C ILE A 3 -12.87 2.94 2.89
N VAL A 4 -12.13 2.25 3.77
CA VAL A 4 -12.63 1.79 5.07
C VAL A 4 -12.31 2.80 6.15
N GLU A 5 -11.14 3.43 6.08
CA GLU A 5 -10.70 4.42 7.05
C GLU A 5 -9.84 5.49 6.38
N TYR A 6 -10.09 6.74 6.72
CA TYR A 6 -9.26 7.85 6.31
C TYR A 6 -9.10 8.81 7.48
N VAL A 7 -7.88 8.96 7.95
CA VAL A 7 -7.49 9.94 8.97
C VAL A 7 -6.45 10.84 8.31
N PRO A 8 -6.79 12.12 8.04
CA PRO A 8 -5.87 13.06 7.38
C PRO A 8 -4.50 13.06 8.04
N ASP A 9 -3.44 13.07 7.22
CA ASP A 9 -2.02 13.08 7.62
C ASP A 9 -1.53 11.93 8.53
N GLU A 10 -2.41 10.99 8.89
CA GLU A 10 -2.08 9.85 9.75
C GLU A 10 -2.14 8.52 9.01
N LYS A 11 -3.27 8.23 8.34
CA LYS A 11 -3.44 6.97 7.62
C LYS A 11 -4.57 6.96 6.61
N VAL A 12 -4.47 6.04 5.67
CA VAL A 12 -5.57 5.66 4.79
C VAL A 12 -5.61 4.14 4.66
N VAL A 13 -6.82 3.57 4.79
CA VAL A 13 -7.09 2.14 4.67
C VAL A 13 -8.21 1.94 3.67
N TRP A 14 -7.99 1.04 2.71
CA TRP A 14 -9.00 0.67 1.73
C TRP A 14 -8.95 -0.81 1.42
N VAL A 15 -10.07 -1.36 0.98
CA VAL A 15 -10.17 -2.73 0.50
C VAL A 15 -10.22 -2.72 -1.01
N ALA A 16 -9.29 -3.46 -1.63
CA ALA A 16 -9.29 -3.76 -3.05
C ALA A 16 -9.93 -5.14 -3.27
N HIS A 17 -11.11 -5.16 -3.86
CA HIS A 17 -11.81 -6.41 -4.20
C HIS A 17 -11.23 -7.00 -5.49
N SER A 18 -10.84 -8.26 -5.45
CA SER A 18 -10.36 -9.01 -6.61
C SER A 18 -11.01 -10.39 -6.68
N LYS A 19 -10.89 -11.06 -7.83
CA LYS A 19 -11.35 -12.47 -7.96
C LYS A 19 -10.61 -13.43 -7.01
N ALA A 20 -9.39 -13.08 -6.60
CA ALA A 20 -8.58 -13.88 -5.70
C ALA A 20 -8.92 -13.65 -4.23
N GLY A 21 -9.84 -12.71 -3.94
CA GLY A 21 -10.21 -12.30 -2.60
C GLY A 21 -9.97 -10.81 -2.37
N ASP A 22 -10.39 -10.37 -1.19
CA ASP A 22 -10.23 -9.01 -0.74
C ASP A 22 -8.82 -8.79 -0.20
N ILE A 23 -8.27 -7.61 -0.51
CA ILE A 23 -6.97 -7.16 -0.03
C ILE A 23 -7.20 -5.85 0.72
N GLU A 24 -7.00 -5.88 2.03
CA GLU A 24 -6.91 -4.65 2.82
C GLU A 24 -5.55 -4.02 2.58
N VAL A 25 -5.54 -2.77 2.17
CA VAL A 25 -4.34 -1.96 1.93
C VAL A 25 -4.33 -0.82 2.93
N ARG A 26 -3.20 -0.62 3.58
CA ARG A 26 -3.02 0.42 4.61
C ARG A 26 -1.76 1.20 4.39
N TYR A 27 -1.88 2.52 4.34
CA TYR A 27 -0.75 3.45 4.39
C TYR A 27 -0.78 4.16 5.74
N ASP A 28 0.30 4.06 6.50
CA ASP A 28 0.54 4.87 7.68
C ASP A 28 1.57 5.95 7.36
N PHE A 29 1.24 7.18 7.72
CA PHE A 29 2.08 8.35 7.54
C PHE A 29 2.67 8.75 8.89
N GLN A 30 3.99 8.87 8.93
CA GLN A 30 4.71 9.34 10.10
C GLN A 30 5.61 10.49 9.69
N GLU A 31 5.39 11.66 10.28
CA GLU A 31 6.31 12.78 10.13
C GLU A 31 7.67 12.45 10.77
N THR A 32 8.74 12.79 10.08
CA THR A 32 10.12 12.63 10.51
C THR A 32 10.89 13.91 10.24
N ALA A 33 12.06 14.08 10.85
CA ALA A 33 12.90 15.27 10.63
C ALA A 33 13.34 15.46 9.16
N GLN A 34 13.23 14.43 8.31
CA GLN A 34 13.63 14.44 6.89
C GLN A 34 12.42 14.44 5.92
N GLY A 35 11.19 14.49 6.44
CA GLY A 35 9.95 14.39 5.65
C GLY A 35 9.04 13.28 6.16
N THR A 36 8.20 12.72 5.29
CA THR A 36 7.20 11.72 5.70
C THR A 36 7.70 10.30 5.44
N LYS A 37 7.75 9.48 6.49
CA LYS A 37 7.89 8.03 6.35
C LYS A 37 6.51 7.44 6.05
N VAL A 38 6.39 6.76 4.91
CA VAL A 38 5.18 6.03 4.53
C VAL A 38 5.40 4.54 4.78
N THR A 39 4.55 3.92 5.60
CA THR A 39 4.53 2.46 5.80
C THR A 39 3.35 1.88 5.03
N HIS A 40 3.65 1.07 4.00
CA HIS A 40 2.65 0.35 3.21
C HIS A 40 2.50 -1.07 3.74
N SER A 41 1.28 -1.45 4.10
CA SER A 41 0.93 -2.79 4.58
C SER A 41 -0.25 -3.36 3.80
N LEU A 42 -0.26 -4.68 3.63
CA LEU A 42 -1.31 -5.41 2.93
C LEU A 42 -1.70 -6.63 3.73
N VAL A 43 -3.00 -6.90 3.81
CA VAL A 43 -3.55 -8.10 4.43
C VAL A 43 -4.52 -8.73 3.46
N SER A 44 -4.31 -10.02 3.15
CA SER A 44 -5.24 -10.79 2.33
C SER A 44 -5.11 -12.27 2.65
N PRO A 45 -6.23 -13.03 2.73
CA PRO A 45 -6.18 -14.49 2.78
C PRO A 45 -5.47 -15.12 1.57
N ALA A 46 -5.43 -14.43 0.43
CA ALA A 46 -4.74 -14.91 -0.77
C ALA A 46 -3.20 -15.01 -0.60
N PHE A 47 -2.63 -14.38 0.44
CA PHE A 47 -1.20 -14.43 0.72
C PHE A 47 -0.74 -15.71 1.45
N ASP A 48 -1.67 -16.58 1.86
CA ASP A 48 -1.33 -17.91 2.34
C ASP A 48 -0.67 -18.78 1.24
N ASP A 49 -0.91 -18.44 -0.03
CA ASP A 49 -0.14 -18.96 -1.16
C ASP A 49 1.15 -18.15 -1.36
N GLU A 50 2.30 -18.79 -1.17
CA GLU A 50 3.61 -18.13 -1.24
C GLU A 50 3.88 -17.48 -2.61
N GLN A 51 3.43 -18.09 -3.72
CA GLN A 51 3.65 -17.51 -5.05
C GLN A 51 2.80 -16.25 -5.26
N ALA A 52 1.55 -16.26 -4.81
CA ALA A 52 0.65 -15.13 -4.84
C ALA A 52 1.16 -13.99 -3.94
N TYR A 53 1.67 -14.31 -2.75
CA TYR A 53 2.34 -13.36 -1.86
C TYR A 53 3.55 -12.73 -2.55
N GLN A 54 4.48 -13.53 -3.06
CA GLN A 54 5.70 -13.02 -3.71
C GLN A 54 5.41 -12.16 -4.94
N ARG A 55 4.39 -12.51 -5.73
CA ARG A 55 3.94 -11.71 -6.87
C ARG A 55 3.40 -10.36 -6.40
N SER A 56 2.52 -10.36 -5.40
CA SER A 56 1.94 -9.15 -4.84
C SER A 56 3.00 -8.26 -4.24
N TYR A 57 3.93 -8.81 -3.46
CA TYR A 57 5.06 -8.09 -2.89
C TYR A 57 5.88 -7.35 -3.95
N ARG A 58 6.29 -8.03 -5.04
CA ARG A 58 7.06 -7.40 -6.13
C ARG A 58 6.29 -6.27 -6.83
N ASN A 59 4.99 -6.48 -7.06
CA ASN A 59 4.16 -5.45 -7.69
C ASN A 59 4.08 -4.21 -6.78
N ASN A 60 3.85 -4.39 -5.49
CA ASN A 60 3.74 -3.28 -4.54
C ASN A 60 5.05 -2.52 -4.35
N VAL A 61 6.20 -3.21 -4.34
CA VAL A 61 7.51 -2.54 -4.34
C VAL A 61 7.68 -1.63 -5.56
N ARG A 62 7.24 -2.09 -6.75
CA ARG A 62 7.28 -1.27 -7.97
C ARG A 62 6.34 -0.06 -7.88
N GLU A 63 5.11 -0.26 -7.41
CA GLU A 63 4.14 0.82 -7.25
C GLU A 63 4.63 1.88 -6.25
N LEU A 64 5.22 1.47 -5.14
CA LEU A 64 5.81 2.39 -4.16
C LEU A 64 6.99 3.17 -4.74
N ALA A 65 7.82 2.53 -5.56
CA ALA A 65 8.90 3.22 -6.26
C ALA A 65 8.36 4.25 -7.27
N ASN A 66 7.27 3.94 -7.98
CA ASN A 66 6.60 4.87 -8.88
C ASN A 66 5.98 6.04 -8.12
N LEU A 67 5.29 5.76 -7.01
CA LEU A 67 4.69 6.79 -6.15
C LEU A 67 5.77 7.74 -5.61
N LYS A 68 6.90 7.20 -5.15
CA LYS A 68 8.03 8.01 -4.70
C LYS A 68 8.52 8.95 -5.80
N LYS A 69 8.74 8.43 -7.02
CA LYS A 69 9.16 9.26 -8.17
C LYS A 69 8.16 10.36 -8.50
N LEU A 70 6.86 10.05 -8.49
CA LEU A 70 5.79 11.03 -8.73
C LEU A 70 5.80 12.14 -7.68
N MET A 71 5.96 11.80 -6.40
CA MET A 71 6.05 12.78 -5.31
C MET A 71 7.32 13.64 -5.37
N GLU A 72 8.42 13.08 -5.86
CA GLU A 72 9.70 13.79 -6.04
C GLU A 72 9.75 14.60 -7.36
N GLY A 73 8.67 14.63 -8.14
CA GLY A 73 8.57 15.42 -9.37
C GLY A 73 9.22 14.77 -10.61
N GLY A 74 9.49 13.48 -10.58
CA GLY A 74 10.00 12.73 -11.73
C GLY A 74 8.90 12.38 -12.74
N GLN A 75 8.92 13.03 -13.91
CA GLN A 75 8.25 12.56 -15.13
C GLN A 75 9.19 11.67 -15.96
#